data_AF-A0A645B0P7-F1
#
_entry.id   AF-A0A645B0P7-F1
#
_cell.length_a   1.000
_cell.length_b   1.000
_cell.length_c   1.000
_cell.angle_alpha   90.00
_cell.angle_beta   90.00
_cell.angle_gamma   90.00
#
_symmetry.space_group_name_H-M   'P 1'
#
loop_
_entity.id
_entity.type
_entity.pdbx_description
1 polymer ?
#
loop_
_entity_poly.entity_id
_entity_poly.type
_entity_poly.pdbx_seq_one_letter_code
_entity_poly.pdbx_strand_id
1 'polypeptide(L)'
;MYYSGELSTRAINCCLMEDLPTLYDVVTYFETGGSFLKLTHAGRVTANELEKLCLKTLSRLKDSNEKIVEINDKIEQKELTEDDFHRLISKKLISSTELLNFLSPVQKNILVKKYDELISSCSNRTAKWLRVVDFDYFVHNYLLEHDNRLRNIRNLGNKSFPELVELKKRLEKEIFNTMHLTEEIFSREKLILEKGKWIEDDFVYHYYTQYGHMPMFYIFERELKSNPSRDMDIFFQSYPIFENDTPLSSTVLGVKYKISSSRIIQIKNKIFKDFFSTSNPLIKEMKENWFFYMKLINDKDILWQDDDRISRIIEQENIHFNREFILQILAIVSENTHTLLGDFESEEKNTIWKNKILIPGEVALAFNFNKFVTDIEYIISIRQTEILSDIESYILRSPAWKKYKSEIMEEVMRITRDILKHEFGLSIVSGKITISTPTFSMLPPSDVLYGILKQNGEPMHIDNIFIEFKKKFPKHKYNNPAQLRPLLYQHDLITHRGRKSTYMLKEWEHIKSGTIRDTIIEFLDKQENPQRIEAISNYVLQFFPETNMQSIRTTLYSDHKKRFIRSKGGYFSLYNKTYMMERSKL
;
A
#
# COMPACT_ATOMS: atom_id res chain seq x y z
N MET A 1 58.57 -47.12 2.48
CA MET A 1 59.20 -48.43 2.24
C MET A 1 60.01 -48.91 3.43
N TYR A 2 60.91 -48.10 4.01
CA TYR A 2 61.80 -48.53 5.12
C TYR A 2 61.09 -48.92 6.43
N TYR A 3 59.92 -48.33 6.73
CA TYR A 3 59.23 -48.51 8.01
C TYR A 3 58.15 -49.60 8.01
N SER A 4 57.76 -50.15 6.85
CA SER A 4 56.61 -51.06 6.76
C SER A 4 56.95 -52.54 6.97
N GLY A 5 58.23 -52.93 6.95
CA GLY A 5 58.67 -54.33 7.10
C GLY A 5 58.19 -55.27 5.98
N GLU A 6 57.54 -54.75 4.94
CA GLU A 6 56.94 -55.54 3.85
C GLU A 6 57.93 -55.91 2.73
N LEU A 7 59.17 -55.41 2.79
CA LEU A 7 60.22 -55.70 1.83
C LEU A 7 61.52 -56.10 2.53
N SER A 8 62.23 -57.05 1.94
CA SER A 8 63.58 -57.44 2.32
C SER A 8 64.55 -56.27 2.12
N THR A 9 65.60 -56.22 2.95
CA THR A 9 66.69 -55.24 2.81
C THR A 9 67.32 -55.26 1.41
N ARG A 10 67.35 -56.45 0.79
CA ARG A 10 67.82 -56.62 -0.59
C ARG A 10 66.90 -55.94 -1.61
N ALA A 11 65.58 -56.11 -1.49
CA ALA A 11 64.61 -55.43 -2.37
C ALA A 11 64.68 -53.92 -2.27
N ILE A 12 64.79 -53.39 -1.04
CA ILE A 12 64.94 -51.96 -0.78
C ILE A 12 66.21 -51.42 -1.44
N ASN A 13 67.35 -52.09 -1.28
CA ASN A 13 68.60 -51.66 -1.87
C ASN A 13 68.57 -51.71 -3.41
N CYS A 14 67.89 -52.70 -4.00
CA CYS A 14 67.71 -52.77 -5.46
C CYS A 14 66.91 -51.58 -5.99
N CYS A 15 65.84 -51.17 -5.30
CA CYS A 15 65.06 -49.99 -5.67
C CYS A 15 65.88 -48.69 -5.53
N LEU A 16 66.66 -48.55 -4.46
CA LEU A 16 67.48 -47.34 -4.24
C LEU A 16 68.62 -47.18 -5.28
N MET A 17 69.21 -48.29 -5.75
CA MET A 17 70.25 -48.25 -6.78
C MET A 17 69.72 -47.81 -8.16
N GLU A 18 68.42 -47.97 -8.40
CA GLU A 18 67.74 -47.68 -9.67
C GLU A 18 66.86 -46.42 -9.55
N ASP A 19 67.12 -45.59 -8.54
CA ASP A 19 66.42 -44.32 -8.28
C ASP A 19 64.90 -44.47 -8.09
N LEU A 20 64.48 -45.54 -7.42
CA LEU A 20 63.08 -45.79 -7.00
C LEU A 20 62.93 -45.64 -5.47
N PRO A 21 63.08 -44.44 -4.89
CA PRO A 21 63.15 -44.25 -3.44
C PRO A 21 61.81 -44.39 -2.71
N THR A 22 60.68 -44.24 -3.40
CA THR A 22 59.34 -44.28 -2.80
C THR A 22 58.48 -45.42 -3.33
N LEU A 23 57.40 -45.75 -2.58
CA LEU A 23 56.41 -46.73 -3.03
C LEU A 23 55.74 -46.28 -4.34
N TYR A 24 55.59 -44.97 -4.53
CA TYR A 24 55.04 -44.40 -5.76
C TYR A 24 55.95 -44.68 -6.96
N ASP A 25 57.27 -44.50 -6.81
CA ASP A 25 58.23 -44.74 -7.90
C ASP A 25 58.25 -46.22 -8.30
N VAL A 26 58.22 -47.12 -7.30
CA VAL A 26 58.20 -48.57 -7.52
C VAL A 26 56.92 -49.02 -8.22
N VAL A 27 55.74 -48.52 -7.79
CA VAL A 27 54.46 -48.84 -8.44
C VAL A 27 54.40 -48.25 -9.85
N THR A 28 54.87 -47.02 -10.05
CA THR A 28 54.92 -46.36 -11.37
C THR A 28 55.83 -47.12 -12.34
N TYR A 29 57.00 -47.57 -11.88
CA TYR A 29 57.90 -48.40 -12.68
C TYR A 29 57.21 -49.70 -13.12
N PHE A 30 56.45 -50.34 -12.22
CA PHE A 30 55.70 -51.56 -12.53
C PHE A 30 54.54 -51.30 -13.53
N GLU A 31 53.75 -50.25 -13.32
CA GLU A 31 52.62 -49.91 -14.20
C GLU A 31 53.04 -49.47 -15.61
N THR A 32 54.22 -48.86 -15.75
CA THR A 32 54.80 -48.49 -17.05
C THR A 32 55.44 -49.66 -17.80
N GLY A 33 55.28 -50.89 -17.30
CA GLY A 33 55.79 -52.12 -17.92
C GLY A 33 57.25 -52.45 -17.55
N GLY A 34 57.79 -51.79 -16.53
CA GLY A 34 59.10 -52.10 -15.97
C GLY A 34 59.12 -53.50 -15.35
N SER A 35 60.21 -54.23 -15.57
CA SER A 35 60.40 -55.57 -15.02
C SER A 35 61.43 -55.53 -13.90
N PHE A 36 61.04 -55.91 -12.69
CA PHE A 36 61.95 -55.88 -11.54
C PHE A 36 63.11 -56.89 -11.66
N LEU A 37 63.02 -57.86 -12.59
CA LEU A 37 64.14 -58.73 -12.95
C LEU A 37 65.28 -57.99 -13.68
N LYS A 38 65.01 -56.79 -14.22
CA LYS A 38 66.00 -55.96 -14.91
C LYS A 38 66.73 -54.98 -13.98
N LEU A 39 66.29 -54.85 -12.73
CA LEU A 39 66.98 -54.01 -11.75
C LEU A 39 68.33 -54.64 -11.39
N THR A 40 69.36 -53.79 -11.25
CA THR A 40 70.70 -54.27 -10.92
C THR A 40 70.68 -55.00 -9.56
N HIS A 41 71.17 -56.25 -9.55
CA HIS A 41 71.22 -57.15 -8.39
C HIS A 41 69.87 -57.76 -7.90
N ALA A 42 68.77 -57.50 -8.59
CA ALA A 42 67.48 -58.12 -8.29
C ALA A 42 67.42 -59.56 -8.82
N GLY A 43 67.39 -60.53 -7.91
CA GLY A 43 67.11 -61.93 -8.25
C GLY A 43 65.61 -62.18 -8.36
N ARG A 44 65.23 -63.36 -8.85
CA ARG A 44 63.80 -63.78 -9.00
C ARG A 44 62.96 -63.58 -7.73
N VAL A 45 63.54 -63.84 -6.56
CA VAL A 45 62.85 -63.69 -5.28
C VAL A 45 62.54 -62.21 -4.99
N THR A 46 63.53 -61.34 -5.21
CA THR A 46 63.40 -59.89 -5.02
C THR A 46 62.42 -59.26 -6.01
N ALA A 47 62.47 -59.70 -7.27
CA ALA A 47 61.51 -59.26 -8.29
C ALA A 47 60.08 -59.65 -7.89
N ASN A 48 59.84 -60.92 -7.54
CA ASN A 48 58.52 -61.39 -7.11
C ASN A 48 57.99 -60.66 -5.86
N GLU A 49 58.89 -60.29 -4.94
CA GLU A 49 58.54 -59.54 -3.74
C GLU A 49 58.03 -58.14 -4.08
N LEU A 50 58.72 -57.43 -4.99
CA LEU A 50 58.32 -56.11 -5.48
C LEU A 50 57.04 -56.17 -6.33
N GLU A 51 56.88 -57.18 -7.20
CA GLU A 51 55.66 -57.40 -7.98
C GLU A 51 54.45 -57.64 -7.06
N LYS A 52 54.61 -58.48 -6.02
CA LYS A 52 53.54 -58.72 -5.02
C LYS A 52 53.16 -57.44 -4.29
N LEU A 53 54.13 -56.61 -3.92
CA LEU A 53 53.86 -55.32 -3.29
C LEU A 53 53.06 -54.40 -4.23
N CYS A 54 53.43 -54.34 -5.51
CA CYS A 54 52.72 -53.53 -6.50
C CYS A 54 51.30 -54.04 -6.72
N LEU A 55 51.11 -55.34 -6.93
CA LEU A 55 49.79 -55.95 -7.11
C LEU A 55 48.88 -55.76 -5.89
N LYS A 56 49.42 -55.89 -4.67
CA LYS A 56 48.71 -55.61 -3.41
C LYS A 56 48.33 -54.13 -3.27
N THR A 57 49.18 -53.22 -3.74
CA THR A 57 48.93 -51.78 -3.70
C THR A 57 47.88 -51.36 -4.73
N LEU A 58 47.99 -51.88 -5.96
CA LEU A 58 47.07 -51.61 -7.06
C LEU A 58 45.67 -52.20 -6.83
N SER A 59 45.57 -53.40 -6.24
CA SER A 59 44.28 -53.98 -5.84
C SER A 59 43.56 -53.12 -4.80
N ARG A 60 44.28 -52.61 -3.78
CA ARG A 60 43.70 -51.69 -2.79
C ARG A 60 43.21 -50.38 -3.41
N LEU A 61 43.92 -49.86 -4.41
CA LEU A 61 43.52 -48.65 -5.14
C LEU A 61 42.27 -48.90 -6.01
N LYS A 62 42.21 -50.05 -6.71
CA LYS A 62 41.02 -50.47 -7.47
C LYS A 62 39.79 -50.64 -6.58
N ASP A 63 39.92 -51.37 -5.47
CA ASP A 63 38.84 -51.57 -4.49
C ASP A 63 38.33 -50.25 -3.90
N SER A 64 39.21 -49.25 -3.76
CA SER A 64 38.83 -47.93 -3.23
C SER A 64 38.10 -47.10 -4.28
N ASN A 65 38.56 -47.11 -5.54
CA ASN A 65 37.90 -46.42 -6.64
C ASN A 65 36.53 -47.03 -6.98
N GLU A 66 36.41 -48.36 -7.02
CA GLU A 66 35.12 -49.02 -7.26
C GLU A 66 34.10 -48.68 -6.16
N LYS A 67 34.53 -48.64 -4.89
CA LYS A 67 33.68 -48.21 -3.78
C LYS A 67 33.28 -46.74 -3.84
N ILE A 68 34.16 -45.85 -4.31
CA ILE A 68 33.82 -44.43 -4.48
C ILE A 68 32.78 -44.26 -5.59
N VAL A 69 32.91 -44.97 -6.71
CA VAL A 69 31.94 -44.95 -7.81
C VAL A 69 30.58 -45.51 -7.34
N GLU A 70 30.57 -46.68 -6.69
CA GLU A 70 29.33 -47.29 -6.16
C GLU A 70 28.62 -46.37 -5.15
N ILE A 71 29.39 -45.63 -4.35
CA ILE A 71 28.83 -44.70 -3.37
C ILE A 71 28.31 -43.42 -4.04
N ASN A 72 29.02 -42.88 -5.04
CA ASN A 72 28.55 -41.72 -5.79
C ASN A 72 27.22 -42.04 -6.50
N ASP A 73 27.10 -43.24 -7.09
CA ASP A 73 25.85 -43.72 -7.70
C ASP A 73 24.71 -43.80 -6.66
N LYS A 74 24.98 -44.30 -5.44
CA LYS A 74 23.99 -44.35 -4.34
C LYS A 74 23.60 -42.97 -3.83
N ILE A 75 24.52 -42.00 -3.82
CA ILE A 75 24.24 -40.61 -3.42
C ILE A 75 23.33 -39.95 -4.45
N GLU A 76 23.63 -40.10 -5.75
CA GLU A 76 22.80 -39.56 -6.84
C GLU A 76 21.38 -40.16 -6.81
N GLN A 77 21.25 -41.43 -6.43
CA GLN A 77 19.96 -42.13 -6.31
C GLN A 77 19.26 -41.91 -4.95
N LYS A 78 19.87 -41.17 -4.02
CA LYS A 78 19.40 -40.97 -2.62
C LYS A 78 19.17 -42.28 -1.85
N GLU A 79 19.93 -43.33 -2.14
CA GLU A 79 19.87 -44.63 -1.47
C GLU A 79 20.96 -44.81 -0.40
N LEU A 80 21.67 -43.74 -0.02
CA LEU A 80 22.78 -43.80 0.92
C LEU A 80 22.28 -44.11 2.35
N THR A 81 22.75 -45.19 2.95
CA THR A 81 22.43 -45.49 4.36
C THR A 81 23.26 -44.62 5.33
N GLU A 82 22.77 -44.43 6.56
CA GLU A 82 23.50 -43.69 7.61
C GLU A 82 24.86 -44.35 7.91
N ASP A 83 24.91 -45.68 7.88
CA ASP A 83 26.15 -46.46 8.05
C ASP A 83 27.14 -46.25 6.89
N ASP A 84 26.66 -46.17 5.64
CA ASP A 84 27.51 -45.85 4.49
C ASP A 84 28.08 -44.43 4.59
N PHE A 85 27.25 -43.47 5.01
CA PHE A 85 27.68 -42.09 5.24
C PHE A 85 28.72 -41.97 6.36
N HIS A 86 28.49 -42.61 7.50
CA HIS A 86 29.49 -42.64 8.58
C HIS A 86 30.78 -43.34 8.15
N ARG A 87 30.69 -44.38 7.29
CA ARG A 87 31.87 -45.03 6.74
C ARG A 87 32.67 -44.09 5.84
N LEU A 88 32.01 -43.28 5.01
CA LEU A 88 32.66 -42.28 4.16
C LEU A 88 33.47 -41.27 4.98
N ILE A 89 32.83 -40.69 6.00
CA ILE A 89 33.44 -39.68 6.86
C ILE A 89 34.60 -40.29 7.66
N SER A 90 34.35 -41.41 8.36
CA SER A 90 35.34 -42.02 9.25
C SER A 90 36.57 -42.55 8.52
N LYS A 91 36.42 -43.02 7.28
CA LYS A 91 37.54 -43.49 6.44
C LYS A 91 38.14 -42.41 5.55
N LYS A 92 37.66 -41.16 5.64
CA LYS A 92 38.08 -40.03 4.79
C LYS A 92 38.05 -40.38 3.30
N LEU A 93 37.02 -41.11 2.87
CA LEU A 93 36.83 -41.51 1.46
C LEU A 93 36.19 -40.39 0.62
N ILE A 94 35.80 -39.28 1.26
CA ILE A 94 35.23 -38.09 0.65
C ILE A 94 35.91 -36.86 1.26
N SER A 95 36.14 -35.83 0.46
CA SER A 95 36.61 -34.52 0.93
C SER A 95 35.45 -33.62 1.37
N SER A 96 35.75 -32.57 2.14
CA SER A 96 34.74 -31.60 2.57
C SER A 96 34.11 -30.86 1.39
N THR A 97 34.90 -30.60 0.34
CA THR A 97 34.43 -29.97 -0.90
C THR A 97 33.48 -30.89 -1.67
N GLU A 98 33.82 -32.18 -1.81
CA GLU A 98 32.94 -33.15 -2.47
C GLU A 98 31.63 -33.32 -1.72
N LEU A 99 31.68 -33.43 -0.38
CA LEU A 99 30.49 -33.49 0.47
C LEU A 99 29.56 -32.29 0.24
N LEU A 100 30.13 -31.08 0.19
CA LEU A 100 29.35 -29.87 -0.09
C LEU A 100 28.82 -29.82 -1.52
N ASN A 101 29.49 -30.42 -2.50
CA ASN A 101 29.02 -30.45 -3.88
C ASN A 101 27.77 -31.32 -4.09
N PHE A 102 27.53 -32.30 -3.22
CA PHE A 102 26.31 -33.10 -3.23
C PHE A 102 25.07 -32.37 -2.70
N LEU A 103 25.26 -31.21 -2.06
CA LEU A 103 24.17 -30.43 -1.49
C LEU A 103 23.74 -29.32 -2.45
N SER A 104 22.44 -29.20 -2.68
CA SER A 104 21.88 -28.05 -3.40
C SER A 104 22.07 -26.74 -2.62
N PRO A 105 21.99 -25.57 -3.28
CA PRO A 105 22.07 -24.28 -2.58
C PRO A 105 21.06 -24.14 -1.43
N VAL A 106 19.86 -24.72 -1.58
CA VAL A 106 18.80 -24.74 -0.55
C VAL A 106 19.25 -25.55 0.66
N GLN A 107 19.73 -26.77 0.41
CA GLN A 107 20.23 -27.67 1.46
C GLN A 107 21.41 -27.06 2.23
N LYS A 108 22.33 -26.38 1.53
CA LYS A 108 23.45 -25.66 2.17
C LYS A 108 22.97 -24.57 3.12
N ASN A 109 22.02 -23.73 2.70
CA ASN A 109 21.50 -22.66 3.55
C ASN A 109 20.79 -23.22 4.80
N ILE A 110 20.01 -24.29 4.63
CA ILE A 110 19.38 -25.01 5.76
C ILE A 110 20.44 -25.50 6.76
N LEU A 111 21.55 -26.05 6.26
CA LEU A 111 22.63 -26.53 7.12
C LEU A 111 23.35 -25.39 7.84
N VAL A 112 23.49 -24.22 7.23
CA VAL A 112 23.98 -23.01 7.91
C VAL A 112 23.05 -22.62 9.06
N LYS A 113 21.73 -22.59 8.83
CA LYS A 113 20.74 -22.30 9.90
C LYS A 113 20.79 -23.33 11.03
N LYS A 114 20.83 -24.62 10.70
CA LYS A 114 20.97 -25.71 11.69
C LYS A 114 22.28 -25.61 12.45
N TYR A 115 23.38 -25.22 11.80
CA TYR A 115 24.66 -24.98 12.46
C TYR A 115 24.57 -23.83 13.47
N ASP A 116 23.90 -22.73 13.14
CA ASP A 116 23.68 -21.61 14.06
C ASP A 116 22.79 -22.00 15.26
N GLU A 117 21.78 -22.85 15.04
CA GLU A 117 20.95 -23.43 16.11
C GLU A 117 21.79 -24.32 17.04
N LEU A 118 22.62 -25.20 16.46
CA LEU A 118 23.54 -26.06 17.21
C LEU A 118 24.55 -25.23 18.02
N ILE A 119 25.12 -24.18 17.43
CA ILE A 119 26.00 -23.23 18.12
C ILE A 119 25.29 -22.60 19.31
N SER A 120 24.02 -22.20 19.13
CA SER A 120 23.24 -21.53 20.17
C SER A 120 22.93 -22.43 21.37
N SER A 121 23.04 -23.76 21.19
CA SER A 121 22.96 -24.73 22.29
C SER A 121 24.27 -24.92 23.07
N CYS A 122 25.40 -24.42 22.56
CA CYS A 122 26.69 -24.47 23.25
C CYS A 122 26.81 -23.38 24.33
N SER A 123 27.84 -23.48 25.18
CA SER A 123 28.14 -22.42 26.14
C SER A 123 28.45 -21.09 25.43
N ASN A 124 28.13 -19.96 26.07
CA ASN A 124 28.38 -18.60 25.51
C ASN A 124 29.80 -18.41 24.96
N ARG A 125 30.80 -19.01 25.62
CA ARG A 125 32.19 -18.95 25.17
C ARG A 125 32.41 -19.77 23.91
N THR A 126 31.94 -21.01 23.86
CA THR A 126 32.03 -21.89 22.69
C THR A 126 31.29 -21.28 21.51
N ALA A 127 30.06 -20.83 21.73
CA ALA A 127 29.23 -20.23 20.70
C ALA A 127 29.85 -18.97 20.09
N LYS A 128 30.41 -18.08 20.92
CA LYS A 128 31.11 -16.88 20.45
C LYS A 128 32.23 -17.19 19.46
N TRP A 129 33.06 -18.20 19.75
CA TRP A 129 34.19 -18.53 18.89
C TRP A 129 33.78 -19.35 17.67
N LEU A 130 32.76 -20.21 17.78
CA LEU A 130 32.22 -20.93 16.63
C LEU A 130 31.57 -19.99 15.60
N ARG A 131 30.93 -18.89 16.03
CA ARG A 131 30.46 -17.85 15.12
C ARG A 131 31.58 -17.12 14.37
N VAL A 132 32.79 -17.09 14.93
CA VAL A 132 33.98 -16.53 14.25
C VAL A 132 34.58 -17.55 13.27
N VAL A 133 34.48 -18.83 13.60
CA VAL A 133 34.88 -19.90 12.68
C VAL A 133 33.94 -19.92 11.48
N ASP A 134 32.63 -19.75 11.68
CA ASP A 134 31.57 -19.91 10.66
C ASP A 134 31.38 -21.35 10.17
N PHE A 135 30.30 -21.58 9.39
CA PHE A 135 29.92 -22.90 8.91
C PHE A 135 30.93 -23.46 7.90
N ASP A 136 31.28 -22.69 6.87
CA ASP A 136 32.11 -23.14 5.77
C ASP A 136 33.51 -23.51 6.26
N TYR A 137 34.12 -22.67 7.10
CA TYR A 137 35.42 -22.99 7.67
C TYR A 137 35.35 -24.23 8.56
N PHE A 138 34.27 -24.38 9.35
CA PHE A 138 34.11 -25.53 10.23
C PHE A 138 34.04 -26.83 9.44
N VAL A 139 33.21 -26.85 8.38
CA VAL A 139 33.08 -27.99 7.48
C VAL A 139 34.41 -28.32 6.80
N HIS A 140 35.11 -27.31 6.28
CA HIS A 140 36.36 -27.54 5.56
C HIS A 140 37.52 -28.01 6.43
N ASN A 141 37.61 -27.54 7.68
CA ASN A 141 38.80 -27.75 8.52
C ASN A 141 38.62 -28.76 9.65
N TYR A 142 37.37 -29.07 10.04
CA TYR A 142 37.12 -29.84 11.27
C TYR A 142 36.11 -30.99 11.11
N LEU A 143 35.11 -30.88 10.23
CA LEU A 143 34.04 -31.88 10.12
C LEU A 143 34.56 -33.29 9.79
N LEU A 144 35.48 -33.42 8.83
CA LEU A 144 36.01 -34.73 8.42
C LEU A 144 37.31 -35.10 9.15
N GLU A 145 37.80 -34.24 10.04
CA GLU A 145 39.03 -34.48 10.78
C GLU A 145 38.79 -35.27 12.07
N HIS A 146 39.81 -35.94 12.58
CA HIS A 146 39.72 -36.59 13.88
C HIS A 146 39.37 -35.57 14.97
N ASP A 147 38.56 -35.97 15.95
CA ASP A 147 38.06 -35.07 17.00
C ASP A 147 39.17 -34.28 17.70
N ASN A 148 40.37 -34.84 17.85
CA ASN A 148 41.53 -34.13 18.39
C ASN A 148 41.87 -32.82 17.65
N ARG A 149 41.54 -32.70 16.36
CA ARG A 149 41.70 -31.48 15.55
C ARG A 149 40.86 -30.32 16.06
N LEU A 150 39.71 -30.60 16.70
CA LEU A 150 38.83 -29.58 17.30
C LEU A 150 39.53 -28.77 18.40
N ARG A 151 40.58 -29.33 19.03
CA ARG A 151 41.40 -28.62 20.02
C ARG A 151 42.21 -27.47 19.42
N ASN A 152 42.37 -27.44 18.10
CA ASN A 152 43.08 -26.38 17.40
C ASN A 152 42.21 -25.16 17.12
N ILE A 153 40.90 -25.21 17.45
CA ILE A 153 40.03 -24.03 17.33
C ILE A 153 40.50 -22.98 18.35
N ARG A 154 40.94 -21.84 17.82
CA ARG A 154 41.57 -20.78 18.61
C ARG A 154 40.65 -20.33 19.75
N ASN A 155 41.24 -20.11 20.92
CA ASN A 155 40.58 -19.58 22.13
C ASN A 155 39.52 -20.48 22.78
N LEU A 156 39.35 -21.71 22.28
CA LEU A 156 38.60 -22.79 22.93
C LEU A 156 39.55 -23.71 23.67
N GLY A 157 39.26 -23.95 24.94
CA GLY A 157 40.08 -24.81 25.82
C GLY A 157 39.45 -26.19 25.99
N ASN A 158 40.12 -27.06 26.76
CA ASN A 158 39.67 -28.43 27.02
C ASN A 158 38.24 -28.54 27.56
N LYS A 159 37.72 -27.51 28.24
CA LYS A 159 36.33 -27.49 28.73
C LYS A 159 35.29 -27.42 27.62
N SER A 160 35.62 -26.83 26.47
CA SER A 160 34.75 -26.76 25.29
C SER A 160 34.84 -28.01 24.41
N PHE A 161 35.84 -28.87 24.62
CA PHE A 161 36.08 -30.04 23.77
C PHE A 161 34.88 -31.01 23.69
N PRO A 162 34.20 -31.37 24.81
CA PRO A 162 33.01 -32.21 24.73
C PRO A 162 31.87 -31.57 23.93
N GLU A 163 31.66 -30.25 24.09
CA GLU A 163 30.65 -29.50 23.31
C GLU A 163 30.97 -29.52 21.81
N LEU A 164 32.25 -29.39 21.44
CA LEU A 164 32.69 -29.41 20.04
C LEU A 164 32.50 -30.80 19.40
N VAL A 165 32.81 -31.88 20.13
CA VAL A 165 32.61 -33.25 19.65
C VAL A 165 31.11 -33.53 19.47
N GLU A 166 30.28 -33.10 20.41
CA GLU A 166 28.83 -33.25 20.33
C GLU A 166 28.25 -32.45 19.15
N LEU A 167 28.67 -31.19 18.99
CA LEU A 167 28.25 -30.34 17.87
C LEU A 167 28.64 -30.98 16.53
N LYS A 168 29.87 -31.49 16.40
CA LYS A 168 30.35 -32.16 15.20
C LYS A 168 29.47 -33.37 14.85
N LYS A 169 29.18 -34.25 15.81
CA LYS A 169 28.32 -35.42 15.62
C LYS A 169 26.90 -35.04 15.22
N ARG A 170 26.32 -34.02 15.86
CA ARG A 170 24.99 -33.51 15.49
C ARG A 170 25.00 -32.94 14.09
N LEU A 171 26.03 -32.18 13.72
CA LEU A 171 26.15 -31.62 12.38
C LEU A 171 26.29 -32.70 11.32
N GLU A 172 27.07 -33.76 11.56
CA GLU A 172 27.14 -34.93 10.66
C GLU A 172 25.76 -35.54 10.44
N LYS A 173 24.98 -35.73 11.51
CA LYS A 173 23.61 -36.24 11.42
C LYS A 173 22.68 -35.30 10.65
N GLU A 174 22.78 -33.99 10.88
CA GLU A 174 21.97 -33.01 10.15
C GLU A 174 22.31 -32.96 8.66
N ILE A 175 23.59 -33.10 8.28
CA ILE A 175 24.02 -33.23 6.89
C ILE A 175 23.39 -34.47 6.26
N PHE A 176 23.52 -35.62 6.90
CA PHE A 176 22.92 -36.87 6.42
C PHE A 176 21.41 -36.74 6.21
N ASN A 177 20.68 -36.22 7.21
CA ASN A 177 19.24 -36.01 7.11
C ASN A 177 18.88 -35.07 5.96
N THR A 178 19.61 -33.95 5.80
CA THR A 178 19.32 -32.94 4.79
C THR A 178 19.57 -33.44 3.36
N MET A 179 20.57 -34.31 3.16
CA MET A 179 20.84 -34.93 1.85
C MET A 179 19.67 -35.78 1.34
N HIS A 180 18.94 -36.43 2.26
CA HIS A 180 17.84 -37.35 1.93
C HIS A 180 16.49 -36.66 1.73
N LEU A 181 16.35 -35.39 2.15
CA LEU A 181 15.11 -34.65 1.98
C LEU A 181 14.93 -34.17 0.54
N THR A 182 13.70 -34.16 0.05
CA THR A 182 13.36 -33.57 -1.26
C THR A 182 13.24 -32.05 -1.11
N GLU A 183 13.58 -31.29 -2.16
CA GLU A 183 13.49 -29.82 -2.11
C GLU A 183 12.06 -29.32 -1.89
N GLU A 184 11.05 -30.14 -2.21
CA GLU A 184 9.63 -29.83 -1.96
C GLU A 184 9.32 -29.61 -0.47
N ILE A 185 10.04 -30.30 0.42
CA ILE A 185 9.90 -30.13 1.88
C ILE A 185 10.38 -28.73 2.32
N PHE A 186 11.28 -28.12 1.55
CA PHE A 186 11.91 -26.83 1.82
C PHE A 186 11.40 -25.72 0.91
N SER A 187 10.13 -25.82 0.50
CA SER A 187 9.49 -24.86 -0.41
C SER A 187 9.65 -23.40 0.06
N ARG A 188 9.61 -23.16 1.39
CA ARG A 188 9.80 -21.83 1.95
C ARG A 188 11.25 -21.37 1.88
N GLU A 189 12.20 -22.20 2.29
CA GLU A 189 13.63 -21.88 2.28
C GLU A 189 14.14 -21.63 0.86
N LYS A 190 13.63 -22.40 -0.11
CA LYS A 190 13.87 -22.17 -1.53
C LYS A 190 13.38 -20.77 -1.94
N LEU A 191 12.16 -20.40 -1.57
CA LEU A 191 11.63 -19.07 -1.86
C LEU A 191 12.38 -17.95 -1.14
N ILE A 192 12.88 -18.17 0.08
CA ILE A 192 13.74 -17.20 0.79
C ILE A 192 15.04 -16.94 0.01
N LEU A 193 15.63 -17.99 -0.56
CA LEU A 193 16.83 -17.84 -1.41
C LEU A 193 16.54 -17.11 -2.71
N GLU A 194 15.42 -17.40 -3.35
CA GLU A 194 15.05 -16.82 -4.65
C GLU A 194 14.52 -15.38 -4.54
N LYS A 195 13.80 -15.07 -3.45
CA LYS A 195 13.06 -13.81 -3.29
C LYS A 195 13.52 -12.94 -2.12
N GLY A 196 14.40 -13.47 -1.28
CA GLY A 196 15.01 -12.76 -0.16
C GLY A 196 14.21 -12.86 1.15
N LYS A 197 14.69 -12.08 2.14
CA LYS A 197 14.25 -12.12 3.54
C LYS A 197 12.74 -11.91 3.76
N TRP A 198 12.02 -11.29 2.82
CA TRP A 198 10.60 -10.97 3.01
C TRP A 198 9.73 -12.22 3.14
N ILE A 199 10.12 -13.34 2.52
CA ILE A 199 9.44 -14.63 2.62
C ILE A 199 9.55 -15.25 4.03
N GLU A 200 10.49 -14.79 4.85
CA GLU A 200 10.54 -15.19 6.26
C GLU A 200 9.34 -14.70 7.06
N ASP A 201 8.61 -13.70 6.55
CA ASP A 201 7.31 -13.32 7.13
C ASP A 201 6.22 -14.31 6.71
N ASP A 202 5.45 -14.79 7.68
CA ASP A 202 4.40 -15.78 7.44
C ASP A 202 3.33 -15.25 6.48
N PHE A 203 2.89 -13.99 6.65
CA PHE A 203 1.88 -13.43 5.76
C PHE A 203 2.39 -13.34 4.32
N VAL A 204 3.62 -12.85 4.12
CA VAL A 204 4.23 -12.75 2.78
C VAL A 204 4.35 -14.11 2.11
N TYR A 205 4.79 -15.15 2.83
CA TYR A 205 4.89 -16.51 2.28
C TYR A 205 3.53 -17.07 1.86
N HIS A 206 2.52 -16.99 2.74
CA HIS A 206 1.17 -17.48 2.42
C HIS A 206 0.55 -16.70 1.26
N TYR A 207 0.72 -15.38 1.24
CA TYR A 207 0.26 -14.54 0.15
C TYR A 207 0.93 -14.95 -1.19
N TYR A 208 2.25 -15.09 -1.20
CA TYR A 208 2.98 -15.44 -2.41
C TYR A 208 2.58 -16.82 -2.95
N THR A 209 2.45 -17.82 -2.07
CA THR A 209 2.03 -19.17 -2.47
C THR A 209 0.60 -19.21 -3.01
N GLN A 210 -0.29 -18.33 -2.52
CA GLN A 210 -1.66 -18.24 -2.98
C GLN A 210 -1.82 -17.45 -4.29
N TYR A 211 -1.13 -16.31 -4.43
CA TYR A 211 -1.36 -15.34 -5.51
C TYR A 211 -0.23 -15.29 -6.55
N GLY A 212 0.93 -15.91 -6.28
CA GLY A 212 2.07 -15.97 -7.20
C GLY A 212 2.90 -14.69 -7.32
N HIS A 213 2.63 -13.67 -6.50
CA HIS A 213 3.37 -12.41 -6.48
C HIS A 213 3.54 -11.87 -5.04
N MET A 214 4.49 -10.95 -4.84
CA MET A 214 4.73 -10.36 -3.52
C MET A 214 3.64 -9.36 -3.15
N PRO A 215 3.18 -9.32 -1.87
CA PRO A 215 2.30 -8.27 -1.36
C PRO A 215 3.12 -7.01 -1.07
N MET A 216 3.37 -6.23 -2.13
CA MET A 216 4.32 -5.12 -2.07
C MET A 216 3.85 -3.97 -1.20
N PHE A 217 2.55 -3.69 -1.13
CA PHE A 217 2.04 -2.65 -0.25
C PHE A 217 2.12 -3.06 1.23
N TYR A 218 1.91 -4.34 1.56
CA TYR A 218 2.14 -4.86 2.91
C TYR A 218 3.60 -4.73 3.33
N ILE A 219 4.52 -5.15 2.46
CA ILE A 219 5.97 -5.03 2.71
C ILE A 219 6.33 -3.55 2.89
N PHE A 220 5.82 -2.69 2.01
CA PHE A 220 6.06 -1.26 2.08
C PHE A 220 5.54 -0.66 3.39
N GLU A 221 4.31 -0.96 3.80
CA GLU A 221 3.73 -0.48 5.07
C GLU A 221 4.58 -0.86 6.29
N ARG A 222 5.08 -2.09 6.32
CA ARG A 222 5.93 -2.56 7.43
C ARG A 222 7.25 -1.81 7.50
N GLU A 223 7.89 -1.60 6.36
CA GLU A 223 9.13 -0.83 6.30
C GLU A 223 8.91 0.61 6.77
N LEU A 224 7.80 1.24 6.36
CA LEU A 224 7.45 2.59 6.82
C LEU A 224 7.19 2.67 8.32
N LYS A 225 6.58 1.65 8.91
CA LYS A 225 6.31 1.56 10.36
C LYS A 225 7.56 1.20 11.18
N SER A 226 8.63 0.70 10.55
CA SER A 226 9.85 0.32 11.24
C SER A 226 10.66 1.56 11.66
N ASN A 227 10.49 1.96 12.93
CA ASN A 227 11.22 3.05 13.62
C ASN A 227 11.50 4.30 12.76
N PRO A 228 10.46 5.09 12.40
CA PRO A 228 10.63 6.22 11.50
C PRO A 228 11.54 7.28 12.11
N SER A 229 12.46 7.81 11.29
CA SER A 229 13.23 8.99 11.66
C SER A 229 12.27 10.16 11.95
N ARG A 230 12.71 11.14 12.76
CA ARG A 230 11.92 12.36 13.04
C ARG A 230 11.38 13.01 11.75
N ASP A 231 12.23 13.04 10.75
CA ASP A 231 11.95 13.65 9.45
C ASP A 231 10.83 12.85 8.73
N MET A 232 10.88 11.51 8.73
CA MET A 232 9.80 10.65 8.22
C MET A 232 8.50 10.77 9.00
N ASP A 233 8.57 10.89 10.33
CA ASP A 233 7.40 11.09 11.18
C ASP A 233 6.72 12.45 10.91
N ILE A 234 7.50 13.50 10.64
CA ILE A 234 6.98 14.78 10.14
C ILE A 234 6.23 14.59 8.82
N PHE A 235 6.80 13.80 7.89
CA PHE A 235 6.19 13.53 6.59
C PHE A 235 4.86 12.77 6.73
N PHE A 236 4.83 11.68 7.50
CA PHE A 236 3.61 10.89 7.72
C PHE A 236 2.48 11.69 8.36
N GLN A 237 2.81 12.63 9.25
CA GLN A 237 1.81 13.51 9.84
C GLN A 237 1.45 14.72 8.96
N SER A 238 2.21 14.99 7.89
CA SER A 238 1.94 16.10 6.96
C SER A 238 1.01 15.72 5.82
N TYR A 239 0.84 14.42 5.54
CA TYR A 239 0.09 13.90 4.40
C TYR A 239 -0.87 12.78 4.83
N PRO A 240 -1.97 12.53 4.10
CA PRO A 240 -2.92 11.48 4.43
C PRO A 240 -2.37 10.11 3.96
N ILE A 241 -1.39 9.58 4.69
CA ILE A 241 -0.70 8.33 4.32
C ILE A 241 -1.51 7.10 4.77
N PHE A 242 -2.03 7.11 5.99
CA PHE A 242 -2.84 6.03 6.54
C PHE A 242 -4.32 6.40 6.57
N GLU A 243 -5.18 5.39 6.55
CA GLU A 243 -6.61 5.55 6.66
C GLU A 243 -6.99 6.18 8.02
N ASN A 244 -7.94 7.12 8.01
CA ASN A 244 -8.41 7.89 9.18
C ASN A 244 -7.40 8.87 9.80
N ASP A 245 -6.18 8.97 9.27
CA ASP A 245 -5.25 10.01 9.69
C ASP A 245 -5.67 11.38 9.17
N THR A 246 -5.62 12.38 10.04
CA THR A 246 -5.85 13.78 9.67
C THR A 246 -4.50 14.51 9.58
N PRO A 247 -4.11 14.98 8.39
CA PRO A 247 -2.85 15.72 8.22
C PRO A 247 -2.79 16.94 9.14
N LEU A 248 -1.64 17.11 9.79
CA LEU A 248 -1.36 18.23 10.68
C LEU A 248 -0.76 19.40 9.89
N SER A 249 -1.13 20.62 10.28
CA SER A 249 -0.53 21.81 9.70
C SER A 249 0.95 21.94 10.10
N SER A 250 1.74 22.61 9.24
CA SER A 250 3.14 22.87 9.54
C SER A 250 3.37 23.69 10.81
N THR A 251 2.37 24.47 11.26
CA THR A 251 2.40 25.19 12.53
C THR A 251 2.26 24.26 13.73
N VAL A 252 1.32 23.31 13.70
CA VAL A 252 1.14 22.31 14.76
C VAL A 252 2.37 21.41 14.86
N LEU A 253 2.88 20.95 13.72
CA LEU A 253 4.10 20.14 13.66
C LEU A 253 5.32 20.93 14.16
N GLY A 254 5.42 22.23 13.84
CA GLY A 254 6.50 23.09 14.33
C GLY A 254 6.54 23.14 15.86
N VAL A 255 5.39 23.24 16.52
CA VAL A 255 5.28 23.17 17.98
C VAL A 255 5.69 21.78 18.49
N LYS A 256 5.17 20.70 17.88
CA LYS A 256 5.45 19.31 18.29
C LYS A 256 6.94 18.98 18.25
N TYR A 257 7.64 19.35 17.18
CA TYR A 257 9.07 19.04 16.98
C TYR A 257 10.01 20.16 17.40
N LYS A 258 9.49 21.26 17.97
CA LYS A 258 10.26 22.43 18.42
C LYS A 258 11.13 23.03 17.31
N ILE A 259 10.57 23.17 16.11
CA ILE A 259 11.22 23.79 14.93
C ILE A 259 10.25 24.74 14.21
N SER A 260 10.76 25.62 13.34
CA SER A 260 9.91 26.57 12.64
C SER A 260 9.01 25.90 11.60
N SER A 261 7.83 26.47 11.33
CA SER A 261 6.94 25.99 10.27
C SER A 261 7.63 25.96 8.90
N SER A 262 8.51 26.93 8.62
CA SER A 262 9.33 26.94 7.41
C SER A 262 10.27 25.73 7.35
N ARG A 263 10.88 25.37 8.47
CA ARG A 263 11.73 24.17 8.54
C ARG A 263 10.91 22.89 8.33
N ILE A 264 9.70 22.80 8.86
CA ILE A 264 8.77 21.69 8.58
C ILE A 264 8.49 21.58 7.09
N ILE A 265 8.20 22.70 6.41
CA ILE A 265 7.93 22.72 4.96
C ILE A 265 9.16 22.23 4.17
N GLN A 266 10.37 22.65 4.55
CA GLN A 266 11.59 22.18 3.90
C GLN A 266 11.79 20.67 4.08
N ILE A 267 11.56 20.16 5.30
CA ILE A 267 11.69 18.72 5.60
C ILE A 267 10.66 17.92 4.81
N LYS A 268 9.38 18.30 4.88
CA LYS A 268 8.31 17.56 4.20
C LYS A 268 8.51 17.53 2.67
N ASN A 269 8.90 18.66 2.05
CA ASN A 269 9.07 18.73 0.59
C ASN A 269 10.31 17.93 0.15
N LYS A 270 11.39 17.97 0.94
CA LYS A 270 12.56 17.14 0.66
C LYS A 270 12.21 15.65 0.69
N ILE A 271 11.58 15.21 1.77
CA ILE A 271 11.21 13.80 1.94
C ILE A 271 10.21 13.39 0.87
N PHE A 272 9.21 14.22 0.57
CA PHE A 272 8.25 13.94 -0.50
C PHE A 272 8.97 13.62 -1.81
N LYS A 273 9.92 14.46 -2.23
CA LYS A 273 10.69 14.26 -3.47
C LYS A 273 11.55 13.00 -3.42
N ASP A 274 12.22 12.75 -2.30
CA ASP A 274 13.06 11.56 -2.13
C ASP A 274 12.20 10.28 -2.11
N PHE A 275 11.03 10.35 -1.47
CA PHE A 275 10.13 9.24 -1.23
C PHE A 275 9.36 8.84 -2.48
N PHE A 276 8.79 9.81 -3.19
CA PHE A 276 8.00 9.60 -4.40
C PHE A 276 8.85 9.71 -5.68
N SER A 277 10.13 9.35 -5.59
CA SER A 277 11.03 9.21 -6.73
C SER A 277 11.17 7.74 -7.11
N THR A 278 11.36 7.45 -8.40
CA THR A 278 11.81 6.13 -8.86
C THR A 278 13.21 5.75 -8.39
N SER A 279 13.94 6.69 -7.79
CA SER A 279 15.18 6.42 -7.08
C SER A 279 14.99 5.93 -5.63
N ASN A 280 13.75 5.86 -5.13
CA ASN A 280 13.45 5.32 -3.80
C ASN A 280 14.01 3.88 -3.70
N PRO A 281 14.82 3.54 -2.69
CA PRO A 281 15.44 2.23 -2.55
C PRO A 281 14.45 1.07 -2.60
N LEU A 282 13.29 1.17 -1.93
CA LEU A 282 12.29 0.11 -1.91
C LEU A 282 11.60 -0.10 -3.27
N ILE A 283 11.43 0.99 -4.04
CA ILE A 283 10.88 0.91 -5.40
C ILE A 283 11.92 0.32 -6.36
N LYS A 284 13.18 0.75 -6.21
CA LYS A 284 14.29 0.35 -7.09
C LYS A 284 14.74 -1.11 -6.86
N GLU A 285 14.96 -1.50 -5.60
CA GLU A 285 15.43 -2.84 -5.24
C GLU A 285 14.39 -3.92 -5.56
N MET A 286 13.10 -3.57 -5.51
CA MET A 286 12.00 -4.51 -5.71
C MET A 286 11.23 -4.25 -7.01
N LYS A 287 11.86 -3.62 -8.00
CA LYS A 287 11.24 -3.22 -9.27
C LYS A 287 10.49 -4.37 -9.97
N GLU A 288 11.07 -5.56 -9.97
CA GLU A 288 10.45 -6.76 -10.57
C GLU A 288 9.16 -7.18 -9.86
N ASN A 289 9.08 -6.99 -8.54
CA ASN A 289 7.88 -7.33 -7.76
C ASN A 289 6.77 -6.28 -7.96
N TRP A 290 7.14 -5.00 -8.13
CA TRP A 290 6.20 -3.94 -8.47
C TRP A 290 5.58 -4.08 -9.87
N PHE A 291 6.25 -4.80 -10.78
CA PHE A 291 5.79 -5.02 -12.15
C PHE A 291 4.43 -5.73 -12.23
N PHE A 292 4.07 -6.54 -11.23
CA PHE A 292 2.74 -7.12 -11.14
C PHE A 292 1.64 -6.04 -11.07
N TYR A 293 1.83 -5.03 -10.24
CA TYR A 293 0.86 -3.93 -10.08
C TYR A 293 0.80 -3.04 -11.33
N MET A 294 1.91 -2.89 -12.03
CA MET A 294 1.90 -2.24 -13.35
C MET A 294 1.03 -3.01 -14.34
N LYS A 295 1.09 -4.35 -14.36
CA LYS A 295 0.23 -5.18 -15.22
C LYS A 295 -1.25 -5.17 -14.85
N LEU A 296 -1.60 -4.81 -13.62
CA LEU A 296 -2.99 -4.60 -13.22
C LEU A 296 -3.60 -3.33 -13.84
N ILE A 297 -2.77 -2.45 -14.37
CA ILE A 297 -3.14 -1.17 -14.99
C ILE A 297 -2.75 -1.24 -16.47
N ASN A 298 -3.72 -1.40 -17.36
CA ASN A 298 -3.43 -1.35 -18.79
C ASN A 298 -3.03 0.07 -19.20
N ASP A 299 -2.26 0.21 -20.28
CA ASP A 299 -1.76 1.51 -20.77
C ASP A 299 -2.87 2.53 -21.11
N LYS A 300 -4.12 2.08 -21.26
CA LYS A 300 -5.29 2.91 -21.55
C LYS A 300 -6.22 3.12 -20.35
N ASP A 301 -5.89 2.55 -19.20
CA ASP A 301 -6.75 2.60 -18.03
C ASP A 301 -6.76 4.01 -17.42
N ILE A 302 -7.89 4.34 -16.81
CA ILE A 302 -8.07 5.53 -15.98
C ILE A 302 -8.39 5.01 -14.59
N LEU A 303 -7.62 5.44 -13.59
CA LEU A 303 -7.82 5.03 -12.20
C LEU A 303 -8.11 6.26 -11.35
N TRP A 304 -9.28 6.27 -10.74
CA TRP A 304 -9.61 7.22 -9.69
C TRP A 304 -9.20 6.69 -8.33
N GLN A 305 -9.04 7.58 -7.35
CA GLN A 305 -8.75 7.17 -5.98
C GLN A 305 -9.78 6.19 -5.39
N ASP A 306 -11.02 6.20 -5.87
CA ASP A 306 -12.12 5.32 -5.45
C ASP A 306 -12.25 4.05 -6.32
N ASP A 307 -11.30 3.73 -7.19
CA ASP A 307 -11.32 2.54 -8.05
C ASP A 307 -11.30 1.22 -7.24
N ASP A 308 -12.15 0.26 -7.63
CA ASP A 308 -12.28 -1.05 -6.97
C ASP A 308 -10.98 -1.87 -6.95
N ARG A 309 -10.05 -1.63 -7.89
CA ARG A 309 -8.71 -2.23 -7.85
C ARG A 309 -7.94 -1.83 -6.60
N ILE A 310 -8.05 -0.57 -6.17
CA ILE A 310 -7.41 -0.09 -4.95
C ILE A 310 -8.04 -0.75 -3.73
N SER A 311 -9.37 -0.89 -3.71
CA SER A 311 -10.08 -1.60 -2.64
C SER A 311 -9.59 -3.04 -2.49
N ARG A 312 -9.43 -3.75 -3.62
CA ARG A 312 -8.90 -5.12 -3.63
C ARG A 312 -7.47 -5.20 -3.10
N ILE A 313 -6.59 -4.27 -3.46
CA ILE A 313 -5.22 -4.22 -2.93
C ILE A 313 -5.26 -4.06 -1.40
N ILE A 314 -6.08 -3.13 -0.89
CA ILE A 314 -6.23 -2.88 0.54
C ILE A 314 -6.67 -4.15 1.28
N GLU A 315 -7.72 -4.79 0.78
CA GLU A 315 -8.31 -5.98 1.39
C GLU A 315 -7.39 -7.21 1.30
N GLN A 316 -6.79 -7.47 0.14
CA GLN A 316 -5.96 -8.65 -0.09
C GLN A 316 -4.64 -8.58 0.68
N GLU A 317 -4.02 -7.39 0.74
CA GLU A 317 -2.75 -7.19 1.43
C GLU A 317 -2.92 -6.82 2.92
N ASN A 318 -4.16 -6.61 3.38
CA ASN A 318 -4.50 -6.25 4.75
C ASN A 318 -3.70 -5.02 5.25
N ILE A 319 -3.70 -3.97 4.43
CA ILE A 319 -2.92 -2.74 4.64
C ILE A 319 -3.81 -1.60 5.14
N HIS A 320 -3.20 -0.59 5.76
CA HIS A 320 -3.94 0.57 6.32
C HIS A 320 -3.63 1.88 5.59
N PHE A 321 -3.13 1.79 4.36
CA PHE A 321 -2.86 2.99 3.56
C PHE A 321 -4.15 3.68 3.11
N ASN A 322 -4.08 5.00 3.03
CA ASN A 322 -5.11 5.78 2.36
C ASN A 322 -5.09 5.48 0.85
N ARG A 323 -6.26 5.51 0.23
CA ARG A 323 -6.45 5.28 -1.20
C ARG A 323 -5.67 6.25 -2.09
N GLU A 324 -5.59 7.52 -1.69
CA GLU A 324 -4.81 8.55 -2.40
C GLU A 324 -3.31 8.20 -2.39
N PHE A 325 -2.82 7.71 -1.25
CA PHE A 325 -1.43 7.29 -1.12
C PHE A 325 -1.12 6.06 -1.98
N ILE A 326 -2.02 5.07 -2.03
CA ILE A 326 -1.87 3.92 -2.93
C ILE A 326 -1.81 4.37 -4.39
N LEU A 327 -2.73 5.26 -4.81
CA LEU A 327 -2.73 5.79 -6.17
C LEU A 327 -1.43 6.54 -6.50
N GLN A 328 -0.85 7.27 -5.54
CA GLN A 328 0.45 7.93 -5.69
C GLN A 328 1.59 6.92 -5.91
N ILE A 329 1.62 5.81 -5.16
CA ILE A 329 2.63 4.76 -5.37
C ILE A 329 2.42 4.08 -6.72
N LEU A 330 1.17 3.80 -7.11
CA LEU A 330 0.84 3.27 -8.43
C LEU A 330 1.34 4.19 -9.54
N ALA A 331 1.18 5.51 -9.38
CA ALA A 331 1.66 6.49 -10.35
C ALA A 331 3.19 6.42 -10.56
N ILE A 332 3.96 6.16 -9.51
CA ILE A 332 5.42 6.05 -9.59
C ILE A 332 5.83 4.77 -10.31
N VAL A 333 5.21 3.64 -9.98
CA VAL A 333 5.55 2.37 -10.63
C VAL A 333 5.09 2.34 -12.09
N SER A 334 4.09 3.15 -12.45
CA SER A 334 3.58 3.33 -13.82
C SER A 334 4.04 4.62 -14.50
N GLU A 335 5.12 5.27 -14.04
CA GLU A 335 5.54 6.61 -14.52
C GLU A 335 5.72 6.70 -16.05
N ASN A 336 6.04 5.58 -16.70
CA ASN A 336 6.29 5.52 -18.14
C ASN A 336 5.01 5.46 -18.97
N THR A 337 3.89 5.03 -18.38
CA THR A 337 2.63 4.78 -19.10
C THR A 337 1.51 5.70 -18.63
N HIS A 338 1.59 6.23 -17.42
CA HIS A 338 0.54 7.06 -16.82
C HIS A 338 1.08 8.35 -16.21
N THR A 339 0.18 9.30 -15.99
CA THR A 339 0.42 10.58 -15.32
C THR A 339 -0.65 10.79 -14.27
N LEU A 340 -0.22 11.13 -13.05
CA LEU A 340 -1.11 11.48 -11.96
C LEU A 340 -1.53 12.95 -12.07
N LEU A 341 -2.82 13.21 -11.96
CA LEU A 341 -3.38 14.55 -11.82
C LEU A 341 -3.87 14.75 -10.39
N GLY A 342 -3.70 15.98 -9.91
CA GLY A 342 -4.08 16.38 -8.57
C GLY A 342 -3.13 15.97 -7.47
N ASP A 343 -1.86 15.64 -7.71
CA ASP A 343 -0.86 15.25 -6.68
C ASP A 343 -0.87 16.15 -5.41
N PHE A 344 -0.46 15.60 -4.27
CA PHE A 344 -0.21 16.27 -2.99
C PHE A 344 0.68 17.53 -3.09
N GLU A 345 1.58 17.59 -4.08
CA GLU A 345 2.56 18.68 -4.22
C GLU A 345 2.08 19.87 -5.08
N SER A 346 0.80 19.97 -5.49
CA SER A 346 0.40 21.02 -6.45
C SER A 346 0.64 22.46 -5.91
N GLU A 347 1.83 23.00 -6.19
CA GLU A 347 2.28 24.37 -5.93
C GLU A 347 1.71 25.38 -6.95
N GLU A 348 0.97 24.92 -7.96
CA GLU A 348 0.17 25.79 -8.82
C GLU A 348 -1.06 26.28 -8.05
N LYS A 349 -0.89 27.44 -7.39
CA LYS A 349 -1.78 28.18 -6.48
C LYS A 349 -3.27 28.34 -6.86
N ASN A 350 -3.75 27.79 -7.98
CA ASN A 350 -5.09 28.06 -8.49
C ASN A 350 -5.94 26.82 -8.84
N THR A 351 -5.46 25.58 -8.72
CA THR A 351 -6.32 24.40 -8.92
C THR A 351 -6.28 23.49 -7.70
N ILE A 352 -7.42 23.36 -7.02
CA ILE A 352 -7.56 22.46 -5.87
C ILE A 352 -8.32 21.24 -6.37
N TRP A 353 -7.61 20.30 -6.99
CA TRP A 353 -8.16 18.98 -7.29
C TRP A 353 -8.72 18.37 -6.01
N LYS A 354 -10.00 17.99 -6.03
CA LYS A 354 -10.67 17.37 -4.88
C LYS A 354 -10.42 15.87 -4.84
N ASN A 355 -10.31 15.24 -6.00
CA ASN A 355 -9.94 13.85 -6.12
C ASN A 355 -8.68 13.70 -6.98
N LYS A 356 -8.06 12.53 -6.86
CA LYS A 356 -6.87 12.14 -7.61
C LYS A 356 -7.26 11.19 -8.74
N ILE A 357 -6.60 11.34 -9.88
CA ILE A 357 -6.81 10.49 -11.06
C ILE A 357 -5.47 10.19 -11.73
N LEU A 358 -5.25 8.92 -12.05
CA LEU A 358 -4.14 8.44 -12.86
C LEU A 358 -4.67 8.18 -14.27
N ILE A 359 -4.07 8.85 -15.26
CA ILE A 359 -4.51 8.80 -16.67
C ILE A 359 -3.37 8.36 -17.58
N PRO A 360 -3.66 7.86 -18.80
CA PRO A 360 -2.62 7.52 -19.77
C PRO A 360 -1.72 8.72 -20.10
N GLY A 361 -0.41 8.50 -20.04
CA GLY A 361 0.60 9.54 -20.19
C GLY A 361 0.58 10.17 -21.58
N GLU A 362 0.31 9.39 -22.63
CA GLU A 362 0.18 9.91 -24.00
C GLU A 362 -0.93 10.97 -24.12
N VAL A 363 -2.03 10.81 -23.35
CA VAL A 363 -3.16 11.74 -23.35
C VAL A 363 -2.81 12.99 -22.55
N ALA A 364 -2.15 12.84 -21.39
CA ALA A 364 -1.66 13.95 -20.57
C ALA A 364 -0.60 14.81 -21.29
N LEU A 365 0.18 14.21 -22.19
CA LEU A 365 1.12 14.91 -23.06
C LEU A 365 0.42 15.71 -24.17
N ALA A 366 -0.73 15.23 -24.66
CA ALA A 366 -1.50 15.90 -25.72
C ALA A 366 -2.38 17.04 -25.19
N PHE A 367 -2.94 16.91 -23.98
CA PHE A 367 -3.95 17.81 -23.42
C PHE A 367 -3.63 18.22 -21.97
N ASN A 368 -3.81 19.51 -21.65
CA ASN A 368 -3.57 20.07 -20.31
C ASN A 368 -4.84 20.01 -19.44
N PHE A 369 -4.98 18.93 -18.68
CA PHE A 369 -6.14 18.73 -17.80
C PHE A 369 -6.23 19.71 -16.62
N ASN A 370 -5.10 20.19 -16.08
CA ASN A 370 -5.13 21.23 -15.04
C ASN A 370 -5.79 22.50 -15.59
N LYS A 371 -5.42 22.91 -16.80
CA LYS A 371 -6.04 24.06 -17.47
C LYS A 371 -7.52 23.85 -17.72
N PHE A 372 -7.91 22.65 -18.18
CA PHE A 372 -9.32 22.31 -18.33
C PHE A 372 -10.09 22.44 -17.01
N VAL A 373 -9.57 21.90 -15.90
CA VAL A 373 -10.19 22.04 -14.57
C VAL A 373 -10.37 23.52 -14.19
N THR A 374 -9.34 24.36 -14.37
CA THR A 374 -9.45 25.81 -14.13
C THR A 374 -10.53 26.47 -15.01
N ASP A 375 -10.61 26.09 -16.28
CA ASP A 375 -11.60 26.64 -17.20
C ASP A 375 -13.02 26.24 -16.79
N ILE A 376 -13.23 25.00 -16.32
CA ILE A 376 -14.52 24.54 -15.79
C ILE A 376 -14.87 25.26 -14.48
N GLU A 377 -13.94 25.41 -13.54
CA GLU A 377 -14.15 26.18 -12.30
C GLU A 377 -14.61 27.62 -12.62
N TYR A 378 -13.96 28.25 -13.59
CA TYR A 378 -14.35 29.58 -14.04
C TYR A 378 -15.77 29.59 -14.63
N ILE A 379 -16.09 28.67 -15.54
CA ILE A 379 -17.44 28.54 -16.15
C ILE A 379 -18.52 28.37 -15.09
N ILE A 380 -18.27 27.53 -14.07
CA ILE A 380 -19.17 27.34 -12.93
C ILE A 380 -19.32 28.64 -12.14
N SER A 381 -18.22 29.35 -11.87
CA SER A 381 -18.23 30.59 -11.10
C SER A 381 -19.09 31.69 -11.75
N ILE A 382 -19.09 31.76 -13.09
CA ILE A 382 -19.90 32.70 -13.86
C ILE A 382 -21.29 32.15 -14.24
N ARG A 383 -21.64 30.95 -13.76
CA ARG A 383 -22.93 30.26 -13.99
C ARG A 383 -23.26 30.04 -15.47
N GLN A 384 -22.26 29.83 -16.32
CA GLN A 384 -22.43 29.57 -17.75
C GLN A 384 -22.21 28.10 -18.11
N THR A 385 -22.66 27.18 -17.23
CA THR A 385 -22.42 25.75 -17.42
C THR A 385 -22.95 25.27 -18.77
N GLU A 386 -24.07 25.81 -19.28
CA GLU A 386 -24.67 25.44 -20.58
C GLU A 386 -23.69 25.38 -21.76
N ILE A 387 -22.56 26.09 -21.71
CA ILE A 387 -21.48 25.99 -22.72
C ILE A 387 -20.96 24.54 -22.88
N LEU A 388 -21.02 23.73 -21.81
CA LEU A 388 -20.56 22.34 -21.78
C LEU A 388 -21.62 21.34 -22.30
N SER A 389 -22.79 21.82 -22.73
CA SER A 389 -23.85 20.98 -23.35
C SER A 389 -23.33 20.22 -24.56
N ASP A 390 -22.52 20.90 -25.37
CA ASP A 390 -21.72 20.35 -26.46
C ASP A 390 -20.24 20.30 -26.05
N ILE A 391 -19.93 19.34 -25.18
CA ILE A 391 -18.57 19.12 -24.68
C ILE A 391 -17.59 18.78 -25.81
N GLU A 392 -18.04 18.18 -26.91
CA GLU A 392 -17.17 17.83 -28.03
C GLU A 392 -16.65 19.10 -28.72
N SER A 393 -17.57 20.00 -29.10
CA SER A 393 -17.19 21.31 -29.64
C SER A 393 -16.37 22.14 -28.66
N TYR A 394 -16.66 22.04 -27.36
CA TYR A 394 -15.88 22.74 -26.33
C TYR A 394 -14.43 22.23 -26.27
N ILE A 395 -14.23 20.91 -26.20
CA ILE A 395 -12.90 20.30 -26.14
C ILE A 395 -12.13 20.54 -27.44
N LEU A 396 -12.78 20.41 -28.60
CA LEU A 396 -12.16 20.73 -29.91
C LEU A 396 -11.57 22.14 -29.97
N ARG A 397 -12.25 23.12 -29.36
CA ARG A 397 -11.81 24.53 -29.34
C ARG A 397 -11.03 24.90 -28.07
N SER A 398 -10.74 23.94 -27.20
CA SER A 398 -10.16 24.21 -25.89
C SER A 398 -8.71 24.71 -26.02
N PRO A 399 -8.33 25.78 -25.30
CA PRO A 399 -6.96 26.24 -25.23
C PRO A 399 -6.05 25.32 -24.37
N ALA A 400 -6.56 24.18 -23.91
CA ALA A 400 -5.81 23.17 -23.17
C ALA A 400 -5.04 22.19 -24.07
N TRP A 401 -5.28 22.16 -25.38
CA TRP A 401 -4.46 21.35 -26.29
C TRP A 401 -3.00 21.81 -26.29
N LYS A 402 -2.08 20.89 -25.95
CA LYS A 402 -0.63 21.09 -26.09
C LYS A 402 -0.17 20.67 -27.50
N LYS A 403 -0.67 19.51 -27.96
CA LYS A 403 -0.42 18.96 -29.29
C LYS A 403 -1.63 18.14 -29.73
N TYR A 404 -2.46 18.74 -30.58
CA TYR A 404 -3.66 18.08 -31.10
C TYR A 404 -3.32 16.85 -31.94
N LYS A 405 -4.06 15.76 -31.72
CA LYS A 405 -4.05 14.53 -32.51
C LYS A 405 -5.47 13.99 -32.57
N SER A 406 -5.97 13.71 -33.76
CA SER A 406 -7.33 13.19 -33.95
C SER A 406 -7.55 11.86 -33.25
N GLU A 407 -6.52 11.03 -33.20
CA GLU A 407 -6.58 9.68 -32.63
C GLU A 407 -6.70 9.66 -31.10
N ILE A 408 -6.39 10.79 -30.43
CA ILE A 408 -6.43 10.92 -28.96
C ILE A 408 -7.70 11.66 -28.50
N MET A 409 -8.48 12.21 -29.44
CA MET A 409 -9.67 13.00 -29.12
C MET A 409 -10.65 12.20 -28.26
N GLU A 410 -10.91 10.95 -28.61
CA GLU A 410 -11.89 10.12 -27.92
C GLU A 410 -11.47 9.84 -26.47
N GLU A 411 -10.18 9.58 -26.24
CA GLU A 411 -9.62 9.42 -24.90
C GLU A 411 -9.67 10.72 -24.08
N VAL A 412 -9.37 11.87 -24.68
CA VAL A 412 -9.51 13.19 -24.00
C VAL A 412 -10.98 13.43 -23.62
N MET A 413 -11.90 13.14 -24.54
CA MET A 413 -13.33 13.27 -24.30
C MET A 413 -13.81 12.35 -23.17
N ARG A 414 -13.31 11.12 -23.11
CA ARG A 414 -13.59 10.19 -22.01
C ARG A 414 -13.10 10.75 -20.66
N ILE A 415 -11.83 11.15 -20.57
CA ILE A 415 -11.25 11.66 -19.32
C ILE A 415 -11.93 12.96 -18.89
N THR A 416 -12.23 13.88 -19.80
CA THR A 416 -12.89 15.15 -19.46
C THR A 416 -14.31 14.94 -18.93
N ARG A 417 -15.07 13.99 -19.49
CA ARG A 417 -16.38 13.59 -18.95
C ARG A 417 -16.25 12.99 -17.55
N ASP A 418 -15.26 12.14 -17.32
CA ASP A 418 -15.00 11.58 -16.00
C ASP A 418 -14.62 12.67 -14.99
N ILE A 419 -13.77 13.63 -15.38
CA ILE A 419 -13.42 14.79 -14.54
C ILE A 419 -14.67 15.61 -14.20
N LEU A 420 -15.51 15.94 -15.19
CA LEU A 420 -16.77 16.65 -14.96
C LEU A 420 -17.63 15.95 -13.90
N LYS A 421 -17.69 14.63 -13.98
CA LYS A 421 -18.47 13.81 -13.04
C LYS A 421 -17.84 13.76 -11.64
N HIS A 422 -16.56 13.42 -11.53
CA HIS A 422 -15.89 13.14 -10.25
C HIS A 422 -15.45 14.41 -9.52
N GLU A 423 -14.96 15.44 -10.22
CA GLU A 423 -14.51 16.71 -9.59
C GLU A 423 -15.65 17.71 -9.36
N PHE A 424 -16.63 17.73 -10.29
CA PHE A 424 -17.67 18.77 -10.33
C PHE A 424 -19.09 18.25 -10.16
N GLY A 425 -19.33 16.94 -10.17
CA GLY A 425 -20.67 16.37 -10.08
C GLY A 425 -21.54 16.67 -11.31
N LEU A 426 -20.94 16.91 -12.48
CA LEU A 426 -21.64 17.23 -13.72
C LEU A 426 -21.64 16.03 -14.68
N SER A 427 -22.80 15.74 -15.28
CA SER A 427 -22.97 14.73 -16.34
C SER A 427 -23.68 15.35 -17.53
N ILE A 428 -23.36 14.87 -18.73
CA ILE A 428 -23.99 15.34 -19.96
C ILE A 428 -24.91 14.23 -20.48
N VAL A 429 -26.22 14.46 -20.40
CA VAL A 429 -27.26 13.52 -20.82
C VAL A 429 -28.03 14.16 -21.97
N SER A 430 -28.02 13.53 -23.15
CA SER A 430 -28.72 14.02 -24.36
C SER A 430 -28.40 15.48 -24.71
N GLY A 431 -27.13 15.87 -24.60
CA GLY A 431 -26.69 17.25 -24.87
C GLY A 431 -27.14 18.27 -23.83
N LYS A 432 -27.62 17.84 -22.66
CA LYS A 432 -27.93 18.73 -21.54
C LYS A 432 -27.06 18.39 -20.35
N ILE A 433 -26.60 19.43 -19.66
CA ILE A 433 -25.87 19.27 -18.42
C ILE A 433 -26.88 18.97 -17.33
N THR A 434 -26.66 17.83 -16.71
CA THR A 434 -27.33 17.38 -15.52
C THR A 434 -26.31 17.42 -14.41
N ILE A 435 -26.74 17.84 -13.22
CA ILE A 435 -25.94 17.57 -12.04
C ILE A 435 -26.11 16.08 -11.79
N SER A 436 -25.05 15.30 -12.06
CA SER A 436 -24.95 13.92 -11.58
C SER A 436 -25.28 13.99 -10.10
N THR A 437 -26.32 13.31 -9.62
CA THR A 437 -26.64 13.28 -8.19
C THR A 437 -25.35 13.04 -7.41
N PRO A 438 -24.76 14.05 -6.76
CA PRO A 438 -23.55 13.82 -6.01
C PRO A 438 -24.00 13.08 -4.75
N THR A 439 -23.14 12.22 -4.21
CA THR A 439 -23.13 12.03 -2.77
C THR A 439 -23.18 13.43 -2.16
N PHE A 440 -24.25 13.74 -1.42
CA PHE A 440 -24.62 15.10 -0.99
C PHE A 440 -23.51 15.86 -0.23
N SER A 441 -22.37 15.21 0.09
CA SER A 441 -21.21 15.74 0.79
C SER A 441 -20.45 16.88 0.11
N MET A 442 -20.75 17.21 -1.15
CA MET A 442 -20.09 18.31 -1.87
C MET A 442 -20.94 19.58 -2.04
N LEU A 443 -22.22 19.56 -1.63
CA LEU A 443 -23.07 20.75 -1.69
C LEU A 443 -22.80 21.67 -0.48
N PRO A 444 -22.75 23.00 -0.67
CA PRO A 444 -22.84 23.94 0.43
C PRO A 444 -24.01 23.56 1.34
N PRO A 445 -23.88 23.62 2.68
CA PRO A 445 -24.96 23.26 3.58
C PRO A 445 -26.29 23.97 3.29
N SER A 446 -26.28 25.16 2.68
CA SER A 446 -27.49 25.86 2.21
C SER A 446 -28.23 25.13 1.08
N ASP A 447 -27.50 24.56 0.13
CA ASP A 447 -28.05 23.92 -1.07
C ASP A 447 -28.58 22.52 -0.75
N VAL A 448 -27.95 21.86 0.22
CA VAL A 448 -28.49 20.65 0.86
C VAL A 448 -29.87 20.92 1.46
N LEU A 449 -30.04 22.03 2.18
CA LEU A 449 -31.31 22.39 2.82
C LEU A 449 -32.39 22.71 1.78
N TYR A 450 -32.01 23.38 0.68
CA TYR A 450 -32.89 23.55 -0.48
C TYR A 450 -33.33 22.20 -1.05
N GLY A 451 -32.39 21.27 -1.24
CA GLY A 451 -32.67 19.91 -1.72
C GLY A 451 -33.63 19.14 -0.81
N ILE A 452 -33.46 19.23 0.52
CA ILE A 452 -34.36 18.62 1.51
C ILE A 452 -35.78 19.17 1.37
N LEU A 453 -35.93 20.48 1.26
CA LEU A 453 -37.25 21.13 1.06
C LEU A 453 -37.87 20.70 -0.27
N LYS A 454 -37.07 20.68 -1.35
CA LYS A 454 -37.53 20.28 -2.69
C LYS A 454 -38.00 18.83 -2.74
N GLN A 455 -37.27 17.92 -2.09
CA GLN A 455 -37.63 16.51 -1.98
C GLN A 455 -38.91 16.29 -1.18
N ASN A 456 -39.12 17.09 -0.12
CA ASN A 456 -40.32 16.98 0.71
C ASN A 456 -41.58 17.48 -0.01
N GLY A 457 -41.46 18.42 -0.95
CA GLY A 457 -42.58 18.96 -1.72
C GLY A 457 -43.51 19.91 -0.96
N GLU A 458 -43.42 19.97 0.37
CA GLU A 458 -44.24 20.84 1.23
C GLU A 458 -43.42 21.64 2.27
N PRO A 459 -43.97 22.72 2.86
CA PRO A 459 -43.30 23.50 3.89
C PRO A 459 -42.91 22.66 5.10
N MET A 460 -41.66 22.77 5.53
CA MET A 460 -41.09 21.90 6.57
C MET A 460 -40.66 22.69 7.81
N HIS A 461 -40.95 22.14 8.99
CA HIS A 461 -40.45 22.69 10.26
C HIS A 461 -38.93 22.49 10.37
N ILE A 462 -38.21 23.46 10.96
CA ILE A 462 -36.74 23.42 11.08
C ILE A 462 -36.20 22.17 11.78
N ASP A 463 -36.95 21.63 12.74
CA ASP A 463 -36.57 20.39 13.42
C ASP A 463 -36.64 19.19 12.46
N ASN A 464 -37.64 19.12 11.61
CA ASN A 464 -37.77 18.07 10.59
C ASN A 464 -36.69 18.23 9.51
N ILE A 465 -36.39 19.48 9.11
CA ILE A 465 -35.27 19.77 8.19
C ILE A 465 -33.96 19.30 8.81
N PHE A 466 -33.77 19.54 10.11
CA PHE A 466 -32.57 19.11 10.84
C PHE A 466 -32.46 17.58 10.96
N ILE A 467 -33.57 16.88 11.18
CA ILE A 467 -33.61 15.40 11.20
C ILE A 467 -33.16 14.86 9.84
N GLU A 468 -33.74 15.33 8.74
CA GLU A 468 -33.36 14.90 7.39
C GLU A 468 -31.91 15.30 7.06
N PHE A 469 -31.47 16.47 7.51
CA PHE A 469 -30.09 16.90 7.40
C PHE A 469 -29.13 15.97 8.15
N LYS A 470 -29.43 15.57 9.39
CA LYS A 470 -28.58 14.65 10.18
C LYS A 470 -28.64 13.21 9.72
N LYS A 471 -29.76 12.74 9.15
CA LYS A 471 -29.81 11.43 8.45
C LYS A 471 -28.80 11.40 7.31
N LYS A 472 -28.74 12.47 6.52
CA LYS A 472 -27.80 12.60 5.39
C LYS A 472 -26.37 12.92 5.84
N PHE A 473 -26.20 13.61 6.98
CA PHE A 473 -24.89 13.98 7.55
C PHE A 473 -24.77 13.67 9.05
N PRO A 474 -24.60 12.38 9.43
CA PRO A 474 -24.58 11.98 10.84
C PRO A 474 -23.46 12.68 11.63
N LYS A 475 -22.28 12.82 11.02
CA LYS A 475 -21.06 13.37 11.64
C LYS A 475 -20.91 14.91 11.51
N HIS A 476 -21.88 15.63 10.94
CA HIS A 476 -21.75 17.09 10.79
C HIS A 476 -21.72 17.82 12.15
N LYS A 477 -20.92 18.90 12.25
CA LYS A 477 -20.70 19.71 13.46
C LYS A 477 -21.95 20.39 14.05
N TYR A 478 -23.07 20.38 13.32
CA TYR A 478 -24.32 20.96 13.80
C TYR A 478 -25.07 19.93 14.62
N ASN A 479 -25.41 20.33 15.84
CA ASN A 479 -26.00 19.47 16.86
C ASN A 479 -27.38 19.99 17.30
N ASN A 480 -27.81 21.15 16.80
CA ASN A 480 -29.09 21.77 17.14
C ASN A 480 -29.77 22.38 15.89
N PRO A 481 -31.08 22.17 15.65
CA PRO A 481 -31.84 22.75 14.53
C PRO A 481 -31.65 24.25 14.33
N ALA A 482 -31.52 25.03 15.42
CA ALA A 482 -31.34 26.48 15.34
C ALA A 482 -30.08 26.90 14.56
N GLN A 483 -29.05 26.05 14.48
CA GLN A 483 -27.81 26.31 13.76
C GLN A 483 -27.99 26.30 12.23
N LEU A 484 -29.10 25.76 11.72
CA LEU A 484 -29.43 25.81 10.29
C LEU A 484 -30.06 27.14 9.86
N ARG A 485 -30.56 27.96 10.80
CA ARG A 485 -31.27 29.22 10.48
C ARG A 485 -30.46 30.18 9.61
N PRO A 486 -29.18 30.47 9.90
CA PRO A 486 -28.39 31.38 9.07
C PRO A 486 -28.32 30.92 7.61
N LEU A 487 -28.17 29.62 7.39
CA LEU A 487 -28.07 29.02 6.05
C LEU A 487 -29.38 29.10 5.29
N LEU A 488 -30.50 28.85 5.97
CA LEU A 488 -31.84 28.97 5.39
C LEU A 488 -32.18 30.42 5.01
N TYR A 489 -31.66 31.41 5.76
CA TYR A 489 -31.85 32.84 5.43
C TYR A 489 -30.93 33.33 4.31
N GLN A 490 -29.73 32.77 4.19
CA GLN A 490 -28.76 33.14 3.15
C GLN A 490 -29.13 32.59 1.77
N HIS A 491 -29.95 31.54 1.69
CA HIS A 491 -30.30 30.92 0.42
C HIS A 491 -31.45 31.69 -0.28
N ASP A 492 -31.14 32.31 -1.42
CA ASP A 492 -32.05 33.22 -2.14
C ASP A 492 -33.40 32.61 -2.54
N LEU A 493 -33.48 31.29 -2.70
CA LEU A 493 -34.70 30.58 -3.12
C LEU A 493 -35.53 30.03 -1.95
N ILE A 494 -35.08 30.18 -0.71
CA ILE A 494 -35.80 29.71 0.48
C ILE A 494 -36.51 30.90 1.13
N THR A 495 -37.73 30.67 1.60
CA THR A 495 -38.50 31.62 2.40
C THR A 495 -39.16 30.90 3.58
N HIS A 496 -39.92 31.62 4.40
CA HIS A 496 -40.57 31.10 5.58
C HIS A 496 -42.09 31.29 5.54
N ARG A 497 -42.79 30.42 6.26
CA ARG A 497 -44.23 30.48 6.48
C ARG A 497 -44.50 30.58 7.98
N GLY A 498 -45.27 31.57 8.40
CA GLY A 498 -45.63 31.77 9.81
C GLY A 498 -44.47 32.22 10.71
N ARG A 499 -44.56 31.93 12.02
CA ARG A 499 -43.59 32.42 13.02
C ARG A 499 -42.27 31.63 12.95
N LYS A 500 -41.38 32.00 12.03
CA LYS A 500 -39.92 31.74 11.99
C LYS A 500 -39.42 30.29 12.22
N SER A 501 -40.21 29.26 12.01
CA SER A 501 -39.72 27.87 12.17
C SER A 501 -40.20 26.90 11.11
N THR A 502 -41.03 27.35 10.16
CA THR A 502 -41.40 26.58 8.97
C THR A 502 -40.84 27.27 7.73
N TYR A 503 -40.12 26.52 6.90
CA TYR A 503 -39.44 26.99 5.70
C TYR A 503 -40.04 26.35 4.45
N MET A 504 -40.00 27.07 3.33
CA MET A 504 -40.56 26.67 2.06
C MET A 504 -39.76 27.26 0.90
N LEU A 505 -39.98 26.75 -0.32
CA LEU A 505 -39.32 27.28 -1.51
C LEU A 505 -40.12 28.45 -2.11
N LYS A 506 -39.42 29.46 -2.62
CA LYS A 506 -40.06 30.61 -3.30
C LYS A 506 -40.78 30.21 -4.58
N GLU A 507 -40.37 29.12 -5.24
CA GLU A 507 -41.02 28.59 -6.46
C GLU A 507 -42.42 27.99 -6.19
N TRP A 508 -42.79 27.76 -4.93
CA TRP A 508 -44.11 27.26 -4.56
C TRP A 508 -45.15 28.38 -4.49
N GLU A 509 -45.51 28.95 -5.64
CA GLU A 509 -46.48 30.06 -5.75
C GLU A 509 -47.87 29.71 -5.18
N HIS A 510 -48.23 28.42 -5.19
CA HIS A 510 -49.46 27.91 -4.62
C HIS A 510 -49.52 28.00 -3.08
N ILE A 511 -48.41 28.30 -2.42
CA ILE A 511 -48.33 28.42 -0.95
C ILE A 511 -47.97 29.85 -0.57
N LYS A 512 -48.81 30.48 0.26
CA LYS A 512 -48.55 31.85 0.75
C LYS A 512 -47.35 31.89 1.69
N SER A 513 -46.36 32.72 1.35
CA SER A 513 -45.20 33.01 2.21
C SER A 513 -45.48 34.14 3.20
N GLY A 514 -44.65 34.25 4.25
CA GLY A 514 -44.76 35.30 5.27
C GLY A 514 -45.66 34.93 6.47
N THR A 515 -45.98 35.94 7.28
CA THR A 515 -46.77 35.76 8.51
C THR A 515 -48.22 36.25 8.37
N ILE A 516 -49.09 35.80 9.28
CA ILE A 516 -50.45 36.36 9.41
C ILE A 516 -50.45 37.90 9.44
N ARG A 517 -49.45 38.53 10.10
CA ARG A 517 -49.36 40.00 10.13
C ARG A 517 -49.05 40.60 8.76
N ASP A 518 -48.18 39.95 7.99
CA ASP A 518 -47.82 40.42 6.65
C ASP A 518 -49.01 40.28 5.71
N THR A 519 -49.79 39.20 5.85
CA THR A 519 -51.04 39.00 5.11
C THR A 519 -52.12 40.01 5.47
N ILE A 520 -52.26 40.38 6.76
CA ILE A 520 -53.15 41.46 7.19
C ILE A 520 -52.71 42.79 6.58
N ILE A 521 -51.41 43.09 6.58
CA ILE A 521 -50.87 44.31 5.98
C ILE A 521 -51.19 44.35 4.49
N GLU A 522 -50.88 43.29 3.75
CA GLU A 522 -51.18 43.18 2.33
C GLU A 522 -52.68 43.36 2.04
N PHE A 523 -53.55 42.78 2.87
CA PHE A 523 -54.99 42.94 2.73
C PHE A 523 -55.42 44.39 2.88
N LEU A 524 -55.05 45.03 4.01
CA LEU A 524 -55.43 46.40 4.32
C LEU A 524 -54.79 47.42 3.36
N ASP A 525 -53.58 47.14 2.88
CA ASP A 525 -52.89 47.96 1.88
C ASP A 525 -53.61 47.95 0.52
N LYS A 526 -54.40 46.92 0.22
CA LYS A 526 -55.26 46.87 -0.97
C LYS A 526 -56.64 47.51 -0.78
N GLN A 527 -57.07 47.81 0.45
CA GLN A 527 -58.41 48.37 0.71
C GLN A 527 -58.42 49.89 0.75
N GLU A 528 -59.44 50.53 0.18
CA GLU A 528 -59.60 52.00 0.25
C GLU A 528 -60.16 52.48 1.60
N ASN A 529 -60.92 51.60 2.28
CA ASN A 529 -61.62 51.89 3.54
C ASN A 529 -61.12 50.98 4.68
N PRO A 530 -61.19 51.43 5.96
CA PRO A 530 -60.87 50.59 7.11
C PRO A 530 -61.75 49.34 7.14
N GLN A 531 -61.22 48.22 7.64
CA GLN A 531 -61.89 46.92 7.55
C GLN A 531 -62.30 46.38 8.91
N ARG A 532 -63.41 45.65 8.96
CA ARG A 532 -63.81 44.92 10.16
C ARG A 532 -62.98 43.65 10.33
N ILE A 533 -62.95 43.14 11.57
CA ILE A 533 -62.21 41.91 11.90
C ILE A 533 -62.69 40.69 11.11
N GLU A 534 -63.98 40.62 10.77
CA GLU A 534 -64.56 39.51 10.01
C GLU A 534 -63.99 39.47 8.58
N ALA A 535 -63.92 40.62 7.91
CA ALA A 535 -63.35 40.73 6.55
C ALA A 535 -61.85 40.39 6.54
N ILE A 536 -61.10 40.91 7.52
CA ILE A 536 -59.67 40.59 7.69
C ILE A 536 -59.49 39.09 7.95
N SER A 537 -60.33 38.50 8.81
CA SER A 537 -60.22 37.09 9.18
C SER A 537 -60.56 36.18 8.00
N ASN A 538 -61.61 36.49 7.24
CA ASN A 538 -61.99 35.73 6.05
C ASN A 538 -60.86 35.71 5.02
N TYR A 539 -60.17 36.83 4.80
CA TYR A 539 -59.04 36.89 3.88
C TYR A 539 -57.83 36.09 4.39
N VAL A 540 -57.46 36.25 5.67
CA VAL A 540 -56.31 35.54 6.26
C VAL A 540 -56.53 34.03 6.29
N LEU A 541 -57.75 33.56 6.57
CA LEU A 541 -58.08 32.14 6.66
C LEU A 541 -57.96 31.41 5.32
N GLN A 542 -58.05 32.11 4.18
CA GLN A 542 -57.77 31.53 2.85
C GLN A 542 -56.33 31.01 2.73
N PHE A 543 -55.38 31.61 3.46
CA PHE A 543 -53.95 31.29 3.39
C PHE A 543 -53.42 30.59 4.65
N PHE A 544 -54.08 30.79 5.79
CA PHE A 544 -53.75 30.22 7.10
C PHE A 544 -54.99 29.58 7.74
N PRO A 545 -55.51 28.46 7.19
CA PRO A 545 -56.76 27.85 7.64
C PRO A 545 -56.70 27.38 9.11
N GLU A 546 -55.51 27.05 9.60
CA GLU A 546 -55.27 26.58 10.98
C GLU A 546 -55.36 27.68 12.05
N THR A 547 -55.50 28.96 11.66
CA THR A 547 -55.70 30.05 12.64
C THR A 547 -57.17 30.27 12.95
N ASN A 548 -57.48 31.27 13.79
CA ASN A 548 -58.85 31.64 14.08
C ASN A 548 -58.97 33.16 14.28
N MET A 549 -60.20 33.66 14.14
CA MET A 549 -60.51 35.09 14.29
C MET A 549 -60.02 35.67 15.61
N GLN A 550 -60.07 34.92 16.71
CA GLN A 550 -59.59 35.38 18.02
C GLN A 550 -58.07 35.58 18.02
N SER A 551 -57.30 34.68 17.39
CA SER A 551 -55.85 34.78 17.26
C SER A 551 -55.42 35.92 16.33
N ILE A 552 -56.17 36.13 15.24
CA ILE A 552 -55.99 37.26 14.32
C ILE A 552 -56.26 38.58 15.06
N ARG A 553 -57.35 38.62 15.83
CA ARG A 553 -57.73 39.76 16.66
C ARG A 553 -56.63 40.10 17.67
N THR A 554 -56.15 39.12 18.42
CA THR A 554 -55.00 39.30 19.34
C THR A 554 -53.77 39.80 18.62
N THR A 555 -53.50 39.29 17.42
CA THR A 555 -52.34 39.68 16.59
C THR A 555 -52.38 41.15 16.17
N LEU A 556 -53.57 41.69 15.88
CA LEU A 556 -53.81 43.11 15.59
C LEU A 556 -53.59 43.99 16.84
N TYR A 557 -54.08 43.54 18.01
CA TYR A 557 -53.93 44.29 19.27
C TYR A 557 -52.50 44.27 19.83
N SER A 558 -51.79 43.16 19.66
CA SER A 558 -50.47 42.93 20.25
C SER A 558 -49.31 43.34 19.33
N ASP A 559 -49.56 44.20 18.33
CA ASP A 559 -48.50 44.64 17.42
C ASP A 559 -47.62 45.72 18.08
N HIS A 560 -46.46 45.31 18.59
CA HIS A 560 -45.50 46.23 19.23
C HIS A 560 -45.01 47.35 18.30
N LYS A 561 -45.05 47.14 16.98
CA LYS A 561 -44.70 48.16 15.97
C LYS A 561 -45.82 49.17 15.73
N LYS A 562 -46.98 49.02 16.38
CA LYS A 562 -48.17 49.89 16.26
C LYS A 562 -48.58 50.14 14.80
N ARG A 563 -48.45 49.13 13.94
CA ARG A 563 -48.78 49.24 12.51
C ARG A 563 -50.27 49.27 12.23
N PHE A 564 -51.09 48.83 13.19
CA PHE A 564 -52.54 48.78 13.07
C PHE A 564 -53.19 49.81 13.99
N ILE A 565 -54.14 50.58 13.45
CA ILE A 565 -54.98 51.53 14.20
C ILE A 565 -56.40 50.97 14.27
N ARG A 566 -57.03 51.10 15.44
CA ARG A 566 -58.45 50.78 15.64
C ARG A 566 -59.28 52.07 15.69
N SER A 567 -60.29 52.14 14.83
CA SER A 567 -61.27 53.23 14.81
C SER A 567 -62.53 52.89 15.61
N LYS A 568 -63.35 53.91 15.93
CA LYS A 568 -64.69 53.72 16.52
C LYS A 568 -65.50 52.76 15.64
N GLY A 569 -66.24 51.83 16.26
CA GLY A 569 -67.00 50.79 15.55
C GLY A 569 -66.25 49.48 15.25
N GLY A 570 -65.00 49.32 15.68
CA GLY A 570 -64.28 48.04 15.57
C GLY A 570 -63.58 47.80 14.23
N TYR A 571 -63.33 48.88 13.47
CA TYR A 571 -62.59 48.85 12.21
C TYR A 571 -61.08 48.98 12.45
N PHE A 572 -60.29 48.36 11.57
CA PHE A 572 -58.83 48.37 11.58
C PHE A 572 -58.28 48.97 10.28
N SER A 573 -57.21 49.74 10.42
CA SER A 573 -56.47 50.38 9.32
C SER A 573 -54.96 50.29 9.56
N LEU A 574 -54.17 50.51 8.51
CA LEU A 574 -52.71 50.68 8.62
C LEU A 574 -52.36 52.10 9.07
N TYR A 575 -51.39 52.22 9.98
CA TYR A 575 -50.94 53.51 10.52
C TYR A 575 -50.40 54.46 9.44
N ASN A 576 -49.71 53.90 8.44
CA ASN A 576 -49.01 54.64 7.39
C ASN A 576 -49.85 54.87 6.12
N LYS A 577 -51.16 54.62 6.16
CA LYS A 577 -52.05 54.78 5.00
C LYS A 577 -53.27 55.62 5.36
N THR A 578 -53.57 56.61 4.52
CA THR A 578 -54.80 57.40 4.62
C THR A 578 -55.93 56.63 3.97
N TYR A 579 -57.01 56.40 4.72
CA TYR A 579 -58.20 55.71 4.23
C TYR A 579 -59.32 56.72 4.00
N MET A 580 -60.19 56.46 3.03
CA MET A 580 -61.40 57.26 2.87
C MET A 580 -62.35 56.95 4.03
N MET A 581 -62.73 57.97 4.80
CA MET A 581 -63.77 57.83 5.82
C MET A 581 -65.12 58.09 5.15
N GLU A 582 -65.95 57.06 5.00
CA GLU A 582 -67.37 57.28 4.74
C GLU A 582 -67.96 58.08 5.90
N ARG A 583 -68.34 59.34 5.62
CA ARG A 583 -69.23 60.11 6.49
C ARG A 583 -70.63 59.50 6.40
N SER A 584 -70.93 58.53 7.25
CA SER A 584 -72.28 58.01 7.43
C SER A 584 -72.74 58.13 8.88
N LYS A 585 -73.37 59.30 9.12
CA LYS A 585 -74.38 59.66 10.13
C LYS A 585 -73.96 59.76 11.61
N LEU A 586 -74.12 60.99 12.13
CA LEU A 586 -74.35 61.35 13.53
C LEU A 586 -75.41 60.48 14.19
#